data_AF-A0AAF1BF26-F1
#
_entry.id   AF-A0AAF1BF26-F1
#
_cell.length_a   1.000
_cell.length_b   1.000
_cell.length_c   1.000
_cell.angle_alpha   90.00
_cell.angle_beta   90.00
_cell.angle_gamma   90.00
#
_symmetry.space_group_name_H-M   'P 1'
#
loop_
_entity.id
_entity.type
_entity.pdbx_description
1 polymer ?
#
loop_
_entity_poly.entity_id
_entity_poly.type
_entity_poly.pdbx_seq_one_letter_code
_entity_poly.pdbx_strand_id
1 'polypeptide(L)'
;MISAPVGMAGLGSPFSTPRAQRFASSLDAVSPSLSTPLFRPRTPLGPSLLNSSPVAVKADPRDTPVYIAPKPKAAPTASINDLAVEIIQDIHLLAGNPHFPAVNQHVHNCLTSPSPTYAAAYMLHLYRDCHTRDILTSALRHRIVDIAVAEEMRRLWNNRRGYVPSHQSYLDTASPRTRSPSRTPTVSVPSTPEKQPKPSRPALSVHRLPRRIFRHRPGPQDPAIAPIIKFLFERYDPPVNSGQGYALQRSVLNANYELVEYLLRRGADTMIKDRLAIILAIRAKDLRMIKLLVEPLPGAGTFKEEGDSPTTSRGKKRKIIDRVKIDSKLVREAMSATDPCEEIIHYFVNEKGAMPPLNEIMALGRD
;
A
#
# COMPACT_ATOMS: atom_id res chain seq x y z
N MET A 1 -32.12 -32.48 -6.92
CA MET A 1 -31.52 -31.95 -5.68
C MET A 1 -30.42 -30.98 -6.08
N ILE A 2 -30.71 -29.69 -5.97
CA ILE A 2 -29.86 -28.56 -6.39
C ILE A 2 -29.12 -28.08 -5.15
N SER A 3 -27.79 -27.92 -5.21
CA SER A 3 -27.01 -27.29 -4.14
C SER A 3 -26.27 -26.08 -4.69
N ALA A 4 -26.68 -24.91 -4.21
CA ALA A 4 -26.13 -23.60 -4.52
C ALA A 4 -24.90 -23.27 -3.64
N PRO A 5 -24.06 -22.28 -4.02
CA PRO A 5 -22.84 -21.91 -3.31
C PRO A 5 -23.11 -20.92 -2.17
N VAL A 6 -22.44 -21.14 -1.03
CA VAL A 6 -22.45 -20.23 0.13
C VAL A 6 -21.60 -18.99 -0.16
N GLY A 7 -22.23 -17.82 -0.03
CA GLY A 7 -21.64 -16.52 -0.26
C GLY A 7 -20.65 -16.08 0.83
N MET A 8 -19.50 -15.56 0.41
CA MET A 8 -18.54 -14.84 1.25
C MET A 8 -18.99 -13.38 1.38
N ALA A 9 -19.72 -13.08 2.46
CA ALA A 9 -20.08 -11.73 2.85
C ALA A 9 -19.02 -11.12 3.80
N GLY A 10 -18.49 -9.96 3.42
CA GLY A 10 -18.14 -8.84 4.32
C GLY A 10 -17.16 -9.05 5.47
N LEU A 11 -15.85 -9.06 5.20
CA LEU A 11 -14.86 -8.65 6.20
C LEU A 11 -14.76 -7.12 6.22
N GLY A 12 -15.37 -6.51 7.25
CA GLY A 12 -15.20 -5.11 7.60
C GLY A 12 -13.75 -4.79 7.98
N SER A 13 -13.30 -3.60 7.60
CA SER A 13 -11.97 -3.06 7.91
C SER A 13 -11.79 -2.86 9.43
N PRO A 14 -10.68 -3.27 10.06
CA PRO A 14 -10.43 -2.99 11.47
C PRO A 14 -9.96 -1.54 11.76
N PHE A 15 -9.78 -0.70 10.74
CA PHE A 15 -9.47 0.72 10.94
C PHE A 15 -10.30 1.56 9.98
N SER A 16 -11.46 2.02 10.46
CA SER A 16 -12.33 2.96 9.75
C SER A 16 -12.47 4.23 10.57
N THR A 17 -12.01 5.36 10.03
CA THR A 17 -12.35 6.70 10.49
C THR A 17 -13.68 7.15 9.85
N PRO A 18 -14.40 8.13 10.43
CA PRO A 18 -15.77 8.44 10.03
C PRO A 18 -15.84 9.17 8.68
N ARG A 19 -16.81 8.75 7.87
CA ARG A 19 -17.21 9.30 6.57
C ARG A 19 -18.26 10.39 6.79
N ALA A 20 -17.93 11.64 6.47
CA ALA A 20 -18.90 12.71 6.33
C ALA A 20 -19.44 12.73 4.88
N GLN A 21 -20.76 12.61 4.73
CA GLN A 21 -21.49 12.91 3.50
C GLN A 21 -22.26 14.22 3.70
N ARG A 22 -22.11 15.19 2.80
CA ARG A 22 -23.18 16.11 2.38
C ARG A 22 -23.00 16.45 0.90
N PHE A 23 -24.11 16.41 0.15
CA PHE A 23 -24.26 16.74 -1.26
C PHE A 23 -24.78 18.18 -1.43
N ALA A 24 -24.36 18.83 -2.53
CA ALA A 24 -24.98 19.91 -3.34
C ALA A 24 -25.36 21.24 -2.62
N SER A 25 -25.29 22.45 -3.20
CA SER A 25 -25.28 22.92 -4.60
C SER A 25 -24.91 24.43 -4.67
N SER A 26 -24.33 24.83 -5.81
CA SER A 26 -24.24 26.13 -6.53
C SER A 26 -24.90 27.42 -5.94
N LEU A 27 -24.15 28.54 -5.90
CA LEU A 27 -24.33 29.77 -6.71
C LEU A 27 -23.41 30.93 -6.24
N ASP A 28 -23.27 31.93 -7.12
CA ASP A 28 -22.26 32.97 -7.25
C ASP A 28 -22.11 34.06 -6.16
N ALA A 29 -21.00 34.81 -6.29
CA ALA A 29 -20.84 36.27 -6.14
C ALA A 29 -20.33 36.90 -4.80
N VAL A 30 -19.17 37.55 -4.94
CA VAL A 30 -18.81 38.93 -4.50
C VAL A 30 -18.59 39.22 -2.99
N SER A 31 -17.34 39.60 -2.67
CA SER A 31 -16.87 40.28 -1.43
C SER A 31 -17.51 41.66 -1.22
N PRO A 32 -17.58 42.24 0.00
CA PRO A 32 -16.40 42.88 0.63
C PRO A 32 -16.35 43.02 2.19
N SER A 33 -15.12 43.24 2.67
CA SER A 33 -14.58 44.10 3.77
C SER A 33 -15.23 44.31 5.16
N LEU A 34 -14.32 44.30 6.17
CA LEU A 34 -14.20 45.13 7.39
C LEU A 34 -15.09 44.87 8.63
N SER A 35 -14.45 44.48 9.74
CA SER A 35 -14.46 45.17 11.05
C SER A 35 -14.20 44.21 12.22
N THR A 36 -13.13 44.43 12.97
CA THR A 36 -12.85 43.82 14.28
C THR A 36 -12.60 44.92 15.29
N PRO A 37 -13.20 44.89 16.49
CA PRO A 37 -12.72 45.68 17.61
C PRO A 37 -11.97 44.84 18.65
N LEU A 38 -10.91 45.48 19.15
CA LEU A 38 -10.13 45.19 20.34
C LEU A 38 -10.99 45.03 21.61
N PHE A 39 -10.55 44.22 22.59
CA PHE A 39 -10.21 44.72 23.94
C PHE A 39 -9.56 43.65 24.87
N ARG A 40 -8.34 43.99 25.29
CA ARG A 40 -7.57 43.84 26.56
C ARG A 40 -7.60 42.57 27.45
N PRO A 41 -6.42 42.14 27.95
CA PRO A 41 -6.24 41.22 29.08
C PRO A 41 -6.05 41.97 30.42
N ARG A 42 -6.33 41.32 31.55
CA ARG A 42 -5.80 41.71 32.88
C ARG A 42 -5.40 40.49 33.71
N THR A 43 -4.18 40.62 34.24
CA THR A 43 -3.36 39.76 35.09
C THR A 43 -3.70 39.90 36.59
N PRO A 44 -3.03 39.12 37.49
CA PRO A 44 -3.57 38.69 38.78
C PRO A 44 -3.08 39.54 39.96
N LEU A 45 -3.70 39.35 41.13
CA LEU A 45 -3.21 39.84 42.42
C LEU A 45 -3.23 38.71 43.45
N GLY A 46 -2.09 38.56 44.12
CA GLY A 46 -1.83 37.60 45.18
C GLY A 46 -2.24 38.09 46.58
N PRO A 47 -1.55 37.64 47.65
CA PRO A 47 -2.21 37.10 48.85
C PRO A 47 -2.10 38.01 50.08
N SER A 48 -2.97 37.78 51.08
CA SER A 48 -2.87 38.42 52.40
C SER A 48 -3.13 37.43 53.52
N LEU A 49 -2.16 37.40 54.44
CA LEU A 49 -2.14 36.77 55.76
C LEU A 49 -3.12 37.49 56.72
N LEU A 50 -3.65 36.76 57.71
CA LEU A 50 -3.53 37.04 59.16
C LEU A 50 -4.70 36.45 59.96
N ASN A 51 -4.31 35.74 61.03
CA ASN A 51 -4.89 35.65 62.37
C ASN A 51 -6.41 35.46 62.54
N SER A 52 -6.78 34.44 63.33
CA SER A 52 -7.20 34.64 64.74
C SER A 52 -7.60 33.29 65.38
N SER A 53 -6.88 32.91 66.45
CA SER A 53 -7.43 32.17 67.59
C SER A 53 -8.42 33.09 68.35
N PRO A 54 -9.26 32.65 69.32
CA PRO A 54 -9.18 31.42 70.12
C PRO A 54 -10.55 30.72 70.32
N VAL A 55 -10.57 29.63 71.10
CA VAL A 55 -11.42 29.46 72.30
C VAL A 55 -11.38 27.99 72.73
N ALA A 56 -10.92 27.78 73.96
CA ALA A 56 -10.90 26.52 74.66
C ALA A 56 -12.33 26.10 75.04
N VAL A 57 -12.76 24.93 74.58
CA VAL A 57 -13.95 24.25 75.08
C VAL A 57 -13.49 23.01 75.86
N LYS A 58 -13.99 22.94 77.10
CA LYS A 58 -13.72 21.91 78.10
C LYS A 58 -14.06 20.52 77.56
N ALA A 59 -13.20 19.57 77.90
CA ALA A 59 -13.35 18.15 77.61
C ALA A 59 -14.42 17.50 78.50
N ASP A 60 -15.38 16.82 77.88
CA ASP A 60 -16.22 15.81 78.53
C ASP A 60 -15.53 14.45 78.47
N PRO A 61 -15.40 13.70 79.58
CA PRO A 61 -14.67 12.44 79.62
C PRO A 61 -15.65 11.27 79.44
N ARG A 62 -16.09 11.00 78.20
CA ARG A 62 -16.83 9.76 77.89
C ARG A 62 -16.83 9.28 76.44
N ASP A 63 -15.90 9.77 75.61
CA ASP A 63 -15.67 9.19 74.29
C ASP A 63 -14.36 8.42 74.28
N THR A 64 -14.45 7.10 74.38
CA THR A 64 -13.35 6.21 74.00
C THR A 64 -12.97 6.49 72.54
N PRO A 65 -11.74 6.92 72.23
CA PRO A 65 -11.32 7.07 70.86
C PRO A 65 -11.25 5.68 70.23
N VAL A 66 -12.19 5.38 69.34
CA VAL A 66 -12.08 4.22 68.46
C VAL A 66 -10.81 4.41 67.64
N TYR A 67 -9.77 3.65 67.97
CA TYR A 67 -8.54 3.56 67.19
C TYR A 67 -8.92 2.92 65.85
N ILE A 68 -9.29 3.74 64.88
CA ILE A 68 -9.40 3.30 63.49
C ILE A 68 -7.97 3.06 63.05
N ALA A 69 -7.55 1.78 63.10
CA ALA A 69 -6.28 1.36 62.54
C ALA A 69 -6.14 1.95 61.12
N PRO A 70 -5.01 2.59 60.78
CA PRO A 70 -4.83 3.09 59.42
C PRO A 70 -4.95 1.88 58.49
N LYS A 71 -5.97 1.91 57.61
CA LYS A 71 -6.14 0.89 56.57
C LYS A 71 -4.78 0.70 55.90
N PRO A 72 -4.29 -0.53 55.73
CA PRO A 72 -3.03 -0.75 55.03
C PRO A 72 -3.14 -0.06 53.68
N LYS A 73 -2.18 0.83 53.36
CA LYS A 73 -2.09 1.45 52.04
C LYS A 73 -2.13 0.31 51.03
N ALA A 74 -3.24 0.19 50.30
CA ALA A 74 -3.41 -0.85 49.30
C ALA A 74 -2.17 -0.81 48.40
N ALA A 75 -1.54 -1.98 48.24
CA ALA A 75 -0.45 -2.12 47.29
C ALA A 75 -0.89 -1.52 45.93
N PRO A 76 -0.01 -0.86 45.18
CA PRO A 76 -0.38 -0.30 43.88
C PRO A 76 -0.96 -1.43 43.03
N THR A 77 -2.27 -1.37 42.78
CA THR A 77 -2.94 -2.32 41.89
C THR A 77 -2.42 -2.04 40.49
N ALA A 78 -1.48 -2.86 40.03
CA ALA A 78 -0.92 -2.73 38.69
C ALA A 78 -2.07 -2.77 37.68
N SER A 79 -2.26 -1.67 36.96
CA SER A 79 -3.28 -1.56 35.93
C SER A 79 -2.70 -1.98 34.59
N ILE A 80 -3.56 -2.29 33.62
CA ILE A 80 -3.14 -2.57 32.24
C ILE A 80 -2.34 -1.40 31.62
N ASN A 81 -2.49 -0.20 32.16
CA ASN A 81 -1.76 1.00 31.74
C ASN A 81 -0.30 1.04 32.20
N ASP A 82 0.07 0.22 33.18
CA ASP A 82 1.43 0.17 33.75
C ASP A 82 2.29 -0.92 33.08
N LEU A 83 1.71 -1.70 32.16
CA LEU A 83 2.40 -2.75 31.43
C LEU A 83 3.33 -2.15 30.37
N ALA A 84 4.51 -2.77 30.21
CA ALA A 84 5.41 -2.46 29.12
C ALA A 84 4.77 -2.79 27.75
N VAL A 85 5.17 -2.06 26.70
CA VAL A 85 4.55 -2.17 25.38
C VAL A 85 4.72 -3.56 24.76
N GLU A 86 5.83 -4.23 25.06
CA GLU A 86 6.16 -5.58 24.62
C GLU A 86 5.20 -6.60 25.22
N ILE A 87 4.85 -6.44 26.49
CA ILE A 87 3.91 -7.35 27.17
C ILE A 87 2.50 -7.17 26.63
N ILE A 88 2.07 -5.92 26.37
CA ILE A 88 0.77 -5.65 25.73
C ILE A 88 0.71 -6.29 24.33
N GLN A 89 1.80 -6.22 23.58
CA GLN A 89 1.95 -6.86 22.28
C GLN A 89 1.88 -8.39 22.39
N ASP A 90 2.60 -9.01 23.33
CA ASP A 90 2.57 -10.45 23.53
C ASP A 90 1.18 -10.95 23.96
N ILE A 91 0.51 -10.22 24.86
CA ILE A 91 -0.88 -10.51 25.24
C ILE A 91 -1.79 -10.49 24.01
N HIS A 92 -1.65 -9.50 23.13
CA HIS A 92 -2.46 -9.42 21.92
C HIS A 92 -2.17 -10.58 20.94
N LEU A 93 -0.90 -10.94 20.75
CA LEU A 93 -0.49 -12.07 19.91
C LEU A 93 -1.04 -13.40 20.41
N LEU A 94 -1.02 -13.61 21.73
CA LEU A 94 -1.55 -14.83 22.36
C LEU A 94 -3.08 -14.86 22.35
N ALA A 95 -3.73 -13.71 22.60
CA ALA A 95 -5.18 -13.61 22.61
C ALA A 95 -5.78 -13.79 21.20
N GLY A 96 -5.06 -13.38 20.15
CA GLY A 96 -5.52 -13.49 18.76
C GLY A 96 -6.81 -12.72 18.47
N ASN A 97 -7.19 -11.76 19.33
CA ASN A 97 -8.46 -11.05 19.26
C ASN A 97 -8.28 -9.71 18.50
N PRO A 98 -8.89 -9.53 17.31
CA PRO A 98 -8.79 -8.30 16.54
C PRO A 98 -9.34 -7.05 17.25
N HIS A 99 -10.20 -7.23 18.26
CA HIS A 99 -10.86 -6.15 18.99
C HIS A 99 -10.12 -5.72 20.26
N PHE A 100 -8.98 -6.34 20.59
CA PHE A 100 -8.19 -5.97 21.76
C PHE A 100 -7.75 -4.49 21.78
N PRO A 101 -7.39 -3.85 20.64
CA PRO A 101 -7.10 -2.41 20.62
C PRO A 101 -8.29 -1.53 21.02
N ALA A 102 -9.54 -2.02 20.95
CA ALA A 102 -10.72 -1.25 21.31
C ALA A 102 -11.00 -1.21 22.82
N VAL A 103 -10.28 -2.00 23.61
CA VAL A 103 -10.54 -2.15 25.06
C VAL A 103 -10.05 -0.93 25.85
N ASN A 104 -8.95 -0.31 25.44
CA ASN A 104 -8.32 0.80 26.16
C ASN A 104 -7.52 1.70 25.20
N GLN A 105 -7.57 3.01 25.42
CA GLN A 105 -6.81 4.00 24.65
C GLN A 105 -5.28 3.78 24.72
N HIS A 106 -4.75 3.38 25.87
CA HIS A 106 -3.32 3.06 26.03
C HIS A 106 -2.94 1.88 25.12
N VAL A 107 -3.70 0.79 25.18
CA VAL A 107 -3.52 -0.40 24.32
C VAL A 107 -3.66 -0.03 22.85
N HIS A 108 -4.65 0.79 22.50
CA HIS A 108 -4.82 1.31 21.14
C HIS A 108 -3.57 2.04 20.65
N ASN A 109 -3.03 2.96 21.46
CA ASN A 109 -1.86 3.75 21.10
C ASN A 109 -0.62 2.86 20.93
N CYS A 110 -0.42 1.89 21.83
CA CYS A 110 0.66 0.90 21.76
C CYS A 110 0.61 0.03 20.48
N LEU A 111 -0.60 -0.24 19.97
CA LEU A 111 -0.82 -1.12 18.81
C LEU A 111 -1.02 -0.36 17.49
N THR A 112 -1.15 0.98 17.53
CA THR A 112 -1.32 1.82 16.33
C THR A 112 -0.01 2.00 15.57
N SER A 113 1.11 2.13 16.29
CA SER A 113 2.46 2.26 15.72
C SER A 113 3.36 1.10 16.19
N PRO A 114 3.06 -0.14 15.77
CA PRO A 114 3.79 -1.31 16.23
C PRO A 114 5.22 -1.38 15.68
N SER A 115 6.08 -2.12 16.39
CA SER A 115 7.37 -2.56 15.85
C SER A 115 7.17 -3.43 14.59
N PRO A 116 8.03 -3.31 13.56
CA PRO A 116 7.92 -4.14 12.35
C PRO A 116 7.94 -5.64 12.64
N THR A 117 8.74 -6.06 13.61
CA THR A 117 8.84 -7.46 14.07
C THR A 117 7.50 -7.96 14.60
N TYR A 118 6.83 -7.14 15.42
CA TYR A 118 5.54 -7.47 15.98
C TYR A 118 4.46 -7.52 14.92
N ALA A 119 4.38 -6.49 14.05
CA ALA A 119 3.39 -6.45 12.98
C ALA A 119 3.55 -7.66 12.03
N ALA A 120 4.79 -8.04 11.73
CA ALA A 120 5.09 -9.22 10.94
C ALA A 120 4.65 -10.52 11.65
N ALA A 121 4.96 -10.67 12.94
CA ALA A 121 4.55 -11.82 13.75
C ALA A 121 3.02 -11.94 13.83
N TYR A 122 2.33 -10.82 14.06
CA TYR A 122 0.87 -10.75 14.11
C TYR A 122 0.24 -11.11 12.76
N MET A 123 0.76 -10.59 11.65
CA MET A 123 0.27 -10.95 10.31
C MET A 123 0.46 -12.43 10.00
N LEU A 124 1.61 -13.01 10.37
CA LEU A 124 1.86 -14.44 10.21
C LEU A 124 0.97 -15.30 11.12
N HIS A 125 0.56 -14.80 12.28
CA HIS A 125 -0.40 -15.46 13.16
C HIS A 125 -1.82 -15.39 12.60
N LEU A 126 -2.26 -14.21 12.16
CA LEU A 126 -3.59 -13.98 11.60
C LEU A 126 -3.87 -14.84 10.36
N TYR A 127 -2.86 -15.05 9.52
CA TYR A 127 -2.97 -15.84 8.30
C TYR A 127 -2.35 -17.24 8.43
N ARG A 128 -2.27 -17.79 9.65
CA ARG A 128 -1.70 -19.14 9.89
C ARG A 128 -2.47 -20.26 9.17
N ASP A 129 -3.78 -20.08 9.02
CA ASP A 129 -4.70 -21.04 8.41
C ASP A 129 -4.85 -20.83 6.89
N CYS A 130 -4.21 -19.80 6.34
CA CYS A 130 -4.22 -19.52 4.91
C CYS A 130 -3.16 -20.33 4.16
N HIS A 131 -3.42 -20.58 2.88
CA HIS A 131 -2.42 -21.17 1.99
C HIS A 131 -1.15 -20.32 1.98
N THR A 132 0.02 -20.96 2.03
CA THR A 132 1.34 -20.27 2.09
C THR A 132 1.52 -19.21 1.00
N ARG A 133 0.93 -19.48 -0.16
CA ARG A 133 0.88 -18.63 -1.36
C ARG A 133 0.12 -17.32 -1.15
N ASP A 134 -0.86 -17.30 -0.25
CA ASP A 134 -1.76 -16.16 -0.05
C ASP A 134 -1.44 -15.33 1.21
N ILE A 135 -0.53 -15.82 2.07
CA ILE A 135 -0.19 -15.15 3.34
C ILE A 135 0.26 -13.71 3.09
N LEU A 136 1.28 -13.53 2.25
CA LEU A 136 1.84 -12.20 1.98
C LEU A 136 0.88 -11.34 1.16
N THR A 137 0.21 -11.90 0.15
CA THR A 137 -0.81 -11.20 -0.64
C THR A 137 -1.96 -10.68 0.22
N SER A 138 -2.36 -11.44 1.26
CA SER A 138 -3.44 -11.05 2.17
C SER A 138 -2.95 -10.05 3.21
N ALA A 139 -1.73 -10.21 3.73
CA ALA A 139 -1.11 -9.26 4.65
C ALA A 139 -0.97 -7.86 4.03
N LEU A 140 -0.52 -7.75 2.79
CA LEU A 140 -0.35 -6.47 2.09
C LEU A 140 -1.67 -5.68 1.90
N ARG A 141 -2.84 -6.31 2.12
CA ARG A 141 -4.13 -5.60 2.14
C ARG A 141 -4.24 -4.63 3.32
N HIS A 142 -3.51 -4.88 4.40
CA HIS A 142 -3.54 -4.06 5.62
C HIS A 142 -2.59 -2.87 5.55
N ARG A 143 -3.03 -1.70 6.05
CA ARG A 143 -2.23 -0.46 6.01
C ARG A 143 -0.92 -0.53 6.78
N ILE A 144 -0.88 -1.36 7.81
CA ILE A 144 0.29 -1.53 8.68
C ILE A 144 1.45 -2.29 8.00
N VAL A 145 1.21 -2.94 6.85
CA VAL A 145 2.26 -3.68 6.15
C VAL A 145 2.96 -2.73 5.17
N ASP A 146 4.11 -2.23 5.60
CA ASP A 146 5.09 -1.48 4.82
C ASP A 146 6.22 -2.40 4.30
N ILE A 147 7.28 -1.81 3.73
CA ILE A 147 8.44 -2.56 3.22
C ILE A 147 9.15 -3.27 4.37
N ALA A 148 9.37 -2.59 5.50
CA ALA A 148 10.08 -3.14 6.65
C ALA A 148 9.34 -4.35 7.24
N VAL A 149 8.03 -4.25 7.42
CA VAL A 149 7.17 -5.34 7.88
C VAL A 149 7.18 -6.49 6.87
N ALA A 150 7.14 -6.23 5.57
CA ALA A 150 7.20 -7.29 4.56
C ALA A 150 8.55 -8.04 4.56
N GLU A 151 9.66 -7.34 4.78
CA GLU A 151 10.98 -7.95 4.94
C GLU A 151 11.08 -8.77 6.23
N GLU A 152 10.56 -8.24 7.34
CA GLU A 152 10.51 -8.96 8.62
C GLU A 152 9.60 -10.19 8.56
N MET A 153 8.47 -10.11 7.87
CA MET A 153 7.61 -11.27 7.60
C MET A 153 8.38 -12.37 6.87
N ARG A 154 9.17 -11.99 5.86
CA ARG A 154 10.02 -12.93 5.12
C ARG A 154 11.11 -13.51 6.02
N ARG A 155 11.77 -12.70 6.85
CA ARG A 155 12.79 -13.15 7.81
C ARG A 155 12.22 -14.18 8.79
N LEU A 156 11.10 -13.85 9.44
CA LEU A 156 10.42 -14.76 10.37
C LEU A 156 9.94 -16.04 9.69
N TRP A 157 9.41 -15.95 8.46
CA TRP A 157 9.00 -17.13 7.68
C TRP A 157 10.18 -18.03 7.31
N ASN A 158 11.30 -17.43 6.90
CA ASN A 158 12.53 -18.14 6.60
C ASN A 158 13.10 -18.86 7.83
N ASN A 159 13.06 -18.23 8.99
CA ASN A 159 13.44 -18.87 10.24
C ASN A 159 12.54 -20.07 10.56
N ARG A 160 11.21 -19.93 10.41
CA ARG A 160 10.24 -21.03 10.65
C ARG A 160 10.43 -22.23 9.73
N ARG A 161 10.91 -22.04 8.51
CA ARG A 161 11.15 -23.12 7.53
C ARG A 161 12.58 -23.68 7.55
N GLY A 162 13.43 -23.20 8.45
CA GLY A 162 14.84 -23.62 8.55
C GLY A 162 15.72 -23.11 7.40
N TYR A 163 15.36 -22.00 6.76
CA TYR A 163 16.17 -21.39 5.71
C TYR A 163 17.35 -20.64 6.34
N VAL A 164 18.57 -21.09 6.06
CA VAL A 164 19.80 -20.37 6.39
C VAL A 164 20.24 -19.59 5.16
N PRO A 165 20.34 -18.24 5.22
CA PRO A 165 20.86 -17.47 4.10
C PRO A 165 22.30 -17.89 3.80
N SER A 166 22.56 -18.44 2.61
CA SER A 166 23.93 -18.69 2.16
C SER A 166 24.68 -17.34 2.11
N HIS A 167 25.88 -17.27 2.69
CA HIS A 167 26.70 -16.06 2.87
C HIS A 167 26.92 -15.18 1.61
N GLN A 168 26.58 -15.67 0.41
CA GLN A 168 26.61 -14.90 -0.84
C GLN A 168 25.45 -13.91 -1.01
N SER A 169 24.30 -14.08 -0.33
CA SER A 169 23.11 -13.22 -0.57
C SER A 169 23.17 -11.82 0.05
N TYR A 170 24.17 -11.53 0.89
CA TYR A 170 24.34 -10.21 1.52
C TYR A 170 25.18 -9.24 0.70
N LEU A 171 25.93 -9.73 -0.31
CA LEU A 171 26.83 -8.89 -1.12
C LEU A 171 26.16 -8.24 -2.32
N ASP A 172 24.93 -8.64 -2.70
CA ASP A 172 24.24 -8.12 -3.90
C ASP A 172 23.48 -6.81 -3.69
N THR A 173 23.46 -6.27 -2.46
CA THR A 173 22.82 -4.97 -2.15
C THR A 173 23.78 -3.83 -1.88
N ALA A 174 25.09 -4.02 -2.08
CA ALA A 174 26.08 -2.94 -1.98
C ALA A 174 26.85 -2.77 -3.31
N SER A 175 26.82 -1.52 -3.79
CA SER A 175 27.41 -0.93 -4.99
C SER A 175 28.87 -1.33 -5.37
N PRO A 176 29.36 -0.95 -6.58
CA PRO A 176 30.34 -1.69 -7.36
C PRO A 176 31.81 -1.47 -6.96
N ARG A 177 32.57 -2.55 -7.14
CA ARG A 177 33.97 -2.64 -7.59
C ARG A 177 34.91 -1.50 -7.15
N THR A 178 35.74 -1.80 -6.16
CA THR A 178 37.17 -1.46 -6.21
C THR A 178 37.99 -2.74 -6.04
N ARG A 179 38.77 -3.05 -7.09
CA ARG A 179 39.74 -4.15 -7.13
C ARG A 179 40.94 -3.77 -6.28
N SER A 180 41.31 -4.63 -5.33
CA SER A 180 42.69 -4.80 -4.86
C SER A 180 42.89 -6.23 -4.35
N PRO A 181 43.95 -6.95 -4.74
CA PRO A 181 44.20 -8.31 -4.31
C PRO A 181 45.13 -8.31 -3.08
N SER A 182 44.73 -8.96 -1.99
CA SER A 182 45.70 -9.37 -0.96
C SER A 182 45.52 -10.86 -0.64
N ARG A 183 46.60 -11.60 -0.94
CA ARG A 183 46.79 -13.02 -0.65
C ARG A 183 46.93 -13.20 0.86
N THR A 184 46.16 -14.10 1.44
CA THR A 184 46.52 -14.79 2.68
C THR A 184 46.16 -16.28 2.56
N PRO A 185 46.89 -17.17 3.26
CA PRO A 185 46.97 -18.58 2.88
C PRO A 185 45.80 -19.39 3.41
N THR A 186 45.32 -20.26 2.53
CA THR A 186 44.26 -21.24 2.70
C THR A 186 44.64 -22.28 3.76
N VAL A 187 43.93 -22.29 4.90
CA VAL A 187 43.83 -23.49 5.74
C VAL A 187 42.67 -24.31 5.19
N SER A 188 43.01 -25.38 4.47
CA SER A 188 42.05 -26.33 3.91
C SER A 188 41.48 -27.21 5.02
N VAL A 189 40.36 -26.77 5.60
CA VAL A 189 39.44 -27.67 6.32
C VAL A 189 38.69 -28.50 5.26
N PRO A 190 38.67 -29.83 5.34
CA PRO A 190 37.91 -30.66 4.41
C PRO A 190 36.42 -30.45 4.69
N SER A 191 35.76 -29.63 3.88
CA SER A 191 34.31 -29.48 3.89
C SER A 191 33.68 -30.70 3.22
N THR A 192 33.30 -31.67 4.04
CA THR A 192 32.25 -32.62 3.69
C THR A 192 31.05 -31.82 3.16
N PRO A 193 30.48 -32.14 1.98
CA PRO A 193 29.34 -31.42 1.45
C PRO A 193 28.09 -31.78 2.27
N GLU A 194 27.94 -31.13 3.41
CA GLU A 194 26.75 -31.20 4.24
C GLU A 194 25.60 -30.62 3.42
N LYS A 195 24.78 -31.51 2.85
CA LYS A 195 23.57 -31.16 2.12
C LYS A 195 22.74 -30.25 3.01
N GLN A 196 22.68 -28.95 2.66
CA GLN A 196 21.85 -27.99 3.38
C GLN A 196 20.44 -28.58 3.57
N PRO A 197 19.88 -28.50 4.79
CA PRO A 197 18.56 -29.06 5.06
C PRO A 197 17.55 -28.39 4.13
N LYS A 198 16.85 -29.20 3.33
CA LYS A 198 15.81 -28.69 2.42
C LYS A 198 14.75 -27.99 3.28
N PRO A 199 14.37 -26.75 2.94
CA PRO A 199 13.42 -25.99 3.75
C PRO A 199 12.07 -26.72 3.81
N SER A 200 11.51 -26.83 5.02
CA SER A 200 10.28 -27.61 5.29
C SER A 200 9.03 -27.06 4.57
N ARG A 201 9.03 -25.76 4.23
CA ARG A 201 7.90 -25.05 3.61
C ARG A 201 8.34 -24.26 2.38
N PRO A 202 7.44 -23.91 1.44
CA PRO A 202 7.79 -23.02 0.34
C PRO A 202 8.06 -21.58 0.82
N ALA A 203 8.77 -20.79 0.01
CA ALA A 203 8.99 -19.38 0.28
C ALA A 203 7.68 -18.61 0.17
N LEU A 204 7.60 -17.44 0.84
CA LEU A 204 6.49 -16.52 0.62
C LEU A 204 6.50 -16.03 -0.82
N SER A 205 5.33 -15.98 -1.43
CA SER A 205 5.11 -15.52 -2.80
C SER A 205 3.98 -14.50 -2.84
N VAL A 206 3.92 -13.71 -3.92
CA VAL A 206 2.84 -12.76 -4.17
C VAL A 206 2.18 -13.12 -5.49
N HIS A 207 1.05 -13.80 -5.45
CA HIS A 207 0.34 -14.21 -6.68
C HIS A 207 -0.64 -13.17 -7.21
N ARG A 208 -1.00 -12.19 -6.38
CA ARG A 208 -1.90 -11.12 -6.79
C ARG A 208 -1.47 -9.79 -6.22
N LEU A 209 -1.52 -8.76 -7.06
CA LEU A 209 -1.26 -7.39 -6.66
C LEU A 209 -2.39 -6.87 -5.74
N PRO A 210 -2.07 -6.42 -4.52
CA PRO A 210 -3.06 -5.85 -3.61
C PRO A 210 -3.63 -4.55 -4.17
N ARG A 211 -4.95 -4.51 -4.37
CA ARG A 211 -5.63 -3.35 -4.95
C ARG A 211 -5.37 -2.05 -4.20
N ARG A 212 -5.20 -2.11 -2.87
CA ARG A 212 -4.96 -0.94 -2.00
C ARG A 212 -3.78 -0.09 -2.46
N ILE A 213 -2.69 -0.73 -2.89
CA ILE A 213 -1.43 -0.05 -3.24
C ILE A 213 -1.62 0.90 -4.43
N PHE A 214 -2.56 0.58 -5.33
CA PHE A 214 -2.85 1.35 -6.54
C PHE A 214 -4.04 2.31 -6.39
N ARG A 215 -4.65 2.42 -5.20
CA ARG A 215 -5.83 3.28 -5.02
C ARG A 215 -5.48 4.75 -4.93
N HIS A 216 -4.37 5.08 -4.29
CA HIS A 216 -3.98 6.44 -4.00
C HIS A 216 -3.34 7.10 -5.23
N ARG A 217 -3.76 8.34 -5.51
CA ARG A 217 -3.09 9.20 -6.48
C ARG A 217 -1.88 9.83 -5.78
N PRO A 218 -0.67 9.77 -6.35
CA PRO A 218 0.49 10.42 -5.74
C PRO A 218 0.26 11.94 -5.67
N GLY A 219 0.57 12.55 -4.53
CA GLY A 219 0.60 14.00 -4.39
C GLY A 219 1.86 14.60 -5.03
N PRO A 220 1.98 15.95 -5.06
CA PRO A 220 3.12 16.62 -5.71
C PRO A 220 4.50 16.29 -5.11
N GLN A 221 4.53 15.91 -3.83
CA GLN A 221 5.76 15.56 -3.10
C GLN A 221 5.98 14.04 -3.00
N ASP A 222 4.99 13.24 -3.40
CA ASP A 222 5.08 11.79 -3.34
C ASP A 222 5.87 11.25 -4.54
N PRO A 223 6.62 10.14 -4.37
CA PRO A 223 7.26 9.50 -5.49
C PRO A 223 6.21 9.02 -6.51
N ALA A 224 6.46 9.27 -7.80
CA ALA A 224 5.55 8.88 -8.88
C ALA A 224 5.21 7.37 -8.83
N ILE A 225 6.19 6.53 -8.48
CA ILE A 225 5.99 5.10 -8.22
C ILE A 225 6.24 4.83 -6.74
N ALA A 226 5.21 4.35 -6.04
CA ALA A 226 5.34 3.99 -4.63
C ALA A 226 6.48 2.98 -4.43
N PRO A 227 7.41 3.18 -3.46
CA PRO A 227 8.56 2.31 -3.24
C PRO A 227 8.17 0.84 -3.02
N ILE A 228 7.03 0.59 -2.37
CA ILE A 228 6.49 -0.75 -2.18
C ILE A 228 6.19 -1.47 -3.50
N ILE A 229 5.80 -0.76 -4.56
CA ILE A 229 5.55 -1.37 -5.87
C ILE A 229 6.86 -1.90 -6.46
N LYS A 230 7.93 -1.09 -6.44
CA LYS A 230 9.25 -1.51 -6.90
C LYS A 230 9.76 -2.71 -6.12
N PHE A 231 9.67 -2.64 -4.78
CA PHE A 231 10.02 -3.73 -3.89
C PHE A 231 9.28 -5.04 -4.23
N LEU A 232 7.96 -4.97 -4.48
CA LEU A 232 7.18 -6.16 -4.81
C LEU A 232 7.64 -6.79 -6.14
N PHE A 233 7.85 -5.97 -7.18
CA PHE A 233 8.30 -6.47 -8.49
C PHE A 233 9.75 -6.97 -8.49
N GLU A 234 10.64 -6.35 -7.73
CA GLU A 234 12.05 -6.77 -7.65
C GLU A 234 12.23 -8.04 -6.81
N ARG A 235 11.44 -8.22 -5.75
CA ARG A 235 11.63 -9.34 -4.81
C ARG A 235 10.73 -10.55 -5.07
N TYR A 236 9.51 -10.34 -5.58
CA TYR A 236 8.50 -11.39 -5.69
C TYR A 236 7.98 -11.62 -7.12
N ASP A 237 8.30 -10.72 -8.05
CA ASP A 237 7.85 -10.74 -9.44
C ASP A 237 6.37 -11.18 -9.62
N PRO A 238 5.42 -10.47 -8.99
CA PRO A 238 4.01 -10.83 -9.07
C PRO A 238 3.49 -10.63 -10.50
N PRO A 239 2.48 -11.42 -10.93
CA PRO A 239 1.89 -11.25 -12.25
C PRO A 239 1.28 -9.84 -12.41
N VAL A 240 1.83 -9.06 -13.33
CA VAL A 240 1.45 -7.67 -13.61
C VAL A 240 -0.03 -7.53 -13.94
N ASN A 241 -0.57 -8.50 -14.68
CA ASN A 241 -1.95 -8.54 -15.15
C ASN A 241 -2.94 -9.07 -14.10
N SER A 242 -2.49 -9.28 -12.87
CA SER A 242 -3.35 -9.80 -11.79
C SER A 242 -4.54 -8.90 -11.50
N GLY A 243 -5.67 -9.53 -11.18
CA GLY A 243 -6.92 -8.82 -10.92
C GLY A 243 -7.53 -8.15 -12.15
N GLN A 244 -7.32 -8.72 -13.35
CA GLN A 244 -7.85 -8.24 -14.63
C GLN A 244 -7.31 -6.86 -15.01
N GLY A 245 -5.98 -6.69 -14.93
CA GLY A 245 -5.31 -5.43 -15.32
C GLY A 245 -5.60 -4.25 -14.39
N TYR A 246 -6.04 -4.52 -13.14
CA TYR A 246 -6.44 -3.47 -12.19
C TYR A 246 -5.34 -2.44 -11.92
N ALA A 247 -4.08 -2.90 -11.82
CA ALA A 247 -2.94 -2.01 -11.59
C ALA A 247 -2.79 -0.99 -12.74
N LEU A 248 -2.84 -1.45 -13.99
CA LEU A 248 -2.79 -0.60 -15.17
C LEU A 248 -3.98 0.37 -15.23
N GLN A 249 -5.20 -0.15 -15.08
CA GLN A 249 -6.44 0.65 -15.11
C GLN A 249 -6.44 1.77 -14.07
N ARG A 250 -6.00 1.49 -12.84
CA ARG A 250 -5.91 2.51 -11.79
C ARG A 250 -4.81 3.54 -12.04
N SER A 251 -3.70 3.12 -12.64
CA SER A 251 -2.60 4.04 -13.00
C SER A 251 -3.05 5.05 -14.04
N VAL A 252 -3.84 4.61 -15.03
CA VAL A 252 -4.50 5.48 -16.02
C VAL A 252 -5.47 6.46 -15.36
N LEU A 253 -6.37 5.97 -14.49
CA LEU A 253 -7.33 6.82 -13.78
C LEU A 253 -6.66 7.91 -12.91
N ASN A 254 -5.48 7.63 -12.39
CA ASN A 254 -4.71 8.58 -11.58
C ASN A 254 -3.85 9.54 -12.43
N ALA A 255 -3.86 9.41 -13.76
CA ALA A 255 -2.99 10.11 -14.69
C ALA A 255 -1.50 9.97 -14.33
N ASN A 256 -1.08 8.77 -13.90
CA ASN A 256 0.29 8.48 -13.49
C ASN A 256 1.04 7.80 -14.65
N TYR A 257 1.67 8.61 -15.50
CA TYR A 257 2.34 8.14 -16.71
C TYR A 257 3.55 7.25 -16.40
N GLU A 258 4.32 7.59 -15.37
CA GLU A 258 5.52 6.87 -14.97
C GLU A 258 5.18 5.44 -14.50
N LEU A 259 4.10 5.30 -13.73
CA LEU A 259 3.63 3.99 -13.29
C LEU A 259 3.06 3.18 -14.46
N VAL A 260 2.35 3.81 -15.39
CA VAL A 260 1.87 3.14 -16.62
C VAL A 260 3.05 2.65 -17.45
N GLU A 261 4.05 3.49 -17.70
CA GLU A 261 5.27 3.10 -18.40
C GLU A 261 5.98 1.94 -17.71
N TYR A 262 6.15 2.02 -16.38
CA TYR A 262 6.77 0.96 -15.59
C TYR A 262 6.02 -0.38 -15.72
N LEU A 263 4.70 -0.37 -15.60
CA LEU A 263 3.87 -1.57 -15.75
C LEU A 263 3.94 -2.14 -17.18
N LEU A 264 3.92 -1.29 -18.21
CA LEU A 264 4.04 -1.70 -19.60
C LEU A 264 5.42 -2.32 -19.90
N ARG A 265 6.50 -1.78 -19.33
CA ARG A 265 7.85 -2.38 -19.42
C ARG A 265 7.92 -3.76 -18.76
N ARG A 266 7.10 -4.00 -17.74
CA ARG A 266 6.96 -5.29 -17.06
C ARG A 266 6.00 -6.26 -17.78
N GLY A 267 5.41 -5.88 -18.91
CA GLY A 267 4.51 -6.74 -19.68
C GLY A 267 3.03 -6.62 -19.30
N ALA A 268 2.60 -5.47 -18.79
CA ALA A 268 1.18 -5.18 -18.63
C ALA A 268 0.47 -5.25 -19.99
N ASP A 269 -0.63 -6.01 -20.04
CA ASP A 269 -1.45 -6.13 -21.24
C ASP A 269 -2.54 -5.07 -21.24
N THR A 270 -2.58 -4.29 -22.32
CA THR A 270 -3.54 -3.20 -22.55
C THR A 270 -4.88 -3.70 -23.07
N MET A 271 -4.96 -4.97 -23.49
CA MET A 271 -6.17 -5.59 -24.07
C MET A 271 -7.14 -6.14 -23.03
N ILE A 272 -6.72 -6.21 -21.76
CA ILE A 272 -7.52 -6.80 -20.69
C ILE A 272 -8.83 -6.05 -20.48
N LYS A 273 -9.92 -6.82 -20.29
CA LYS A 273 -11.28 -6.33 -20.04
C LYS A 273 -11.72 -5.38 -21.17
N ASP A 274 -11.67 -5.86 -22.40
CA ASP A 274 -12.07 -5.13 -23.60
C ASP A 274 -11.36 -3.78 -23.74
N ARG A 275 -10.05 -3.77 -23.48
CA ARG A 275 -9.22 -2.56 -23.57
C ARG A 275 -9.66 -1.44 -22.64
N LEU A 276 -10.17 -1.78 -21.46
CA LEU A 276 -10.70 -0.80 -20.50
C LEU A 276 -9.68 0.30 -20.17
N ALA A 277 -8.38 -0.01 -20.12
CA ALA A 277 -7.35 1.00 -19.88
C ALA A 277 -7.39 2.13 -20.93
N ILE A 278 -7.60 1.80 -22.21
CA ILE A 278 -7.69 2.77 -23.31
C ILE A 278 -9.02 3.54 -23.20
N ILE A 279 -10.13 2.86 -22.93
CA ILE A 279 -11.44 3.49 -22.73
C ILE A 279 -11.38 4.53 -21.59
N LEU A 280 -10.70 4.20 -20.50
CA LEU A 280 -10.51 5.14 -19.38
C LEU A 280 -9.67 6.36 -19.79
N ALA A 281 -8.67 6.19 -20.64
CA ALA A 281 -7.88 7.30 -21.17
C ALA A 281 -8.68 8.19 -22.14
N ILE A 282 -9.55 7.59 -22.98
CA ILE A 282 -10.49 8.32 -23.86
C ILE A 282 -11.44 9.17 -23.01
N ARG A 283 -12.04 8.59 -21.97
CA ARG A 283 -12.95 9.31 -21.06
C ARG A 283 -12.26 10.42 -20.27
N ALA A 284 -10.97 10.25 -19.97
CA ALA A 284 -10.14 11.29 -19.37
C ALA A 284 -9.67 12.36 -20.38
N LYS A 285 -9.95 12.17 -21.68
CA LYS A 285 -9.52 13.02 -22.80
C LYS A 285 -7.99 13.19 -22.85
N ASP A 286 -7.26 12.14 -22.49
CA ASP A 286 -5.80 12.19 -22.39
C ASP A 286 -5.14 11.50 -23.60
N LEU A 287 -4.84 12.30 -24.64
CA LEU A 287 -4.17 11.83 -25.84
C LEU A 287 -2.79 11.24 -25.54
N ARG A 288 -2.03 11.85 -24.62
CA ARG A 288 -0.67 11.39 -24.28
C ARG A 288 -0.72 9.99 -23.66
N MET A 289 -1.69 9.73 -22.79
CA MET A 289 -1.90 8.41 -22.20
C MET A 289 -2.33 7.37 -23.23
N ILE A 290 -3.18 7.76 -24.20
CA ILE A 290 -3.58 6.86 -25.30
C ILE A 290 -2.37 6.47 -26.14
N LYS A 291 -1.54 7.44 -26.54
CA LYS A 291 -0.29 7.18 -27.27
C LYS A 291 0.60 6.23 -26.48
N LEU A 292 0.76 6.43 -25.17
CA LEU A 292 1.54 5.56 -24.29
C LEU A 292 1.03 4.10 -24.24
N LEU A 293 -0.28 3.89 -24.29
CA LEU A 293 -0.91 2.55 -24.22
C LEU A 293 -0.92 1.84 -25.58
N VAL A 294 -1.07 2.58 -26.68
CA VAL A 294 -1.20 2.02 -28.03
C VAL A 294 0.16 1.82 -28.69
N GLU A 295 1.03 2.81 -28.58
CA GLU A 295 2.35 2.79 -29.20
C GLU A 295 3.31 1.95 -28.35
N PRO A 296 4.32 1.33 -28.97
CA PRO A 296 5.38 0.66 -28.25
C PRO A 296 6.28 1.68 -27.55
N LEU A 297 6.75 1.33 -26.36
CA LEU A 297 7.64 2.21 -25.61
C LEU A 297 8.99 2.41 -26.33
N PRO A 298 9.53 3.63 -26.34
CA PRO A 298 10.88 3.87 -26.82
C PRO A 298 11.87 3.03 -26.00
N GLY A 299 12.66 2.18 -26.68
CA GLY A 299 13.65 1.29 -26.04
C GLY A 299 13.17 -0.13 -25.71
N ALA A 300 11.90 -0.49 -25.96
CA ALA A 300 11.42 -1.87 -25.76
C ALA A 300 11.98 -2.90 -26.78
N GLY A 301 12.79 -2.45 -27.75
CA GLY A 301 13.37 -3.29 -28.80
C GLY A 301 14.63 -4.08 -28.43
N THR A 302 15.09 -4.04 -27.18
CA THR A 302 16.35 -4.69 -26.75
C THR A 302 16.25 -5.27 -25.34
N PHE A 303 15.40 -6.28 -25.13
CA PHE A 303 15.65 -7.27 -24.09
C PHE A 303 15.90 -8.60 -24.80
N LYS A 304 17.16 -8.82 -25.17
CA LYS A 304 17.62 -10.18 -25.46
C LYS A 304 17.54 -10.92 -24.13
N GLU A 305 16.73 -11.96 -24.07
CA GLU A 305 16.98 -13.04 -23.11
C GLU A 305 18.40 -13.56 -23.43
N GLU A 306 19.31 -13.48 -22.46
CA GLU A 306 20.61 -14.13 -22.54
C GLU A 306 20.38 -15.65 -22.49
N GLY A 307 20.19 -16.21 -23.68
CA GLY A 307 19.94 -17.63 -23.92
C GLY A 307 20.28 -18.00 -25.35
N ASP A 308 21.58 -18.03 -25.64
CA ASP A 308 22.29 -18.87 -26.61
C ASP A 308 21.73 -19.07 -28.05
N SER A 309 22.37 -18.38 -29.02
CA SER A 309 22.80 -18.86 -30.35
C SER A 309 22.96 -17.68 -31.34
N PRO A 310 24.14 -17.46 -31.94
CA PRO A 310 24.37 -16.38 -32.89
C PRO A 310 24.22 -16.89 -34.32
N THR A 311 23.01 -16.88 -34.89
CA THR A 311 22.87 -16.97 -36.34
C THR A 311 22.69 -15.58 -36.94
N THR A 312 23.72 -15.17 -37.66
CA THR A 312 23.81 -13.97 -38.48
C THR A 312 22.63 -13.88 -39.44
N SER A 313 21.71 -12.94 -39.22
CA SER A 313 20.84 -12.47 -40.30
C SER A 313 20.79 -10.95 -40.27
N ARG A 314 21.21 -10.34 -41.38
CA ARG A 314 21.00 -8.93 -41.71
C ARG A 314 19.48 -8.69 -41.76
N GLY A 315 18.89 -8.32 -40.61
CA GLY A 315 17.45 -8.23 -40.44
C GLY A 315 16.96 -6.81 -40.69
N LYS A 316 16.11 -6.66 -41.71
CA LYS A 316 15.26 -5.49 -42.00
C LYS A 316 14.82 -4.80 -40.71
N LYS A 317 14.95 -3.46 -40.64
CA LYS A 317 14.36 -2.63 -39.57
C LYS A 317 12.94 -3.13 -39.33
N ARG A 318 12.70 -3.83 -38.22
CA ARG A 318 11.38 -4.38 -37.90
C ARG A 318 10.46 -3.17 -37.80
N LYS A 319 9.38 -3.16 -38.58
CA LYS A 319 8.35 -2.14 -38.42
C LYS A 319 7.91 -2.19 -36.97
N ILE A 320 8.03 -1.07 -36.29
CA ILE A 320 7.58 -0.89 -34.91
C ILE A 320 6.05 -0.95 -34.99
N ILE A 321 5.46 -2.12 -34.78
CA ILE A 321 4.02 -2.34 -34.84
C ILE A 321 3.44 -1.91 -33.49
N ASP A 322 2.27 -1.28 -33.52
CA ASP A 322 1.52 -0.89 -32.33
C ASP A 322 1.17 -2.10 -31.46
N ARG A 323 1.07 -1.86 -30.14
CA ARG A 323 0.67 -2.89 -29.17
C ARG A 323 -0.78 -3.31 -29.35
N VAL A 324 -1.61 -2.36 -29.79
CA VAL A 324 -3.05 -2.53 -29.90
C VAL A 324 -3.50 -2.05 -31.28
N LYS A 325 -4.18 -2.93 -32.01
CA LYS A 325 -4.92 -2.54 -33.21
C LYS A 325 -6.16 -1.76 -32.79
N ILE A 326 -6.33 -0.51 -33.23
CA ILE A 326 -7.53 0.27 -32.89
C ILE A 326 -8.75 -0.28 -33.64
N ASP A 327 -9.83 -0.56 -32.91
CA ASP A 327 -11.09 -1.07 -33.45
C ASP A 327 -12.13 0.06 -33.58
N SER A 328 -13.13 -0.12 -34.44
CA SER A 328 -14.26 0.80 -34.59
C SER A 328 -15.04 1.04 -33.30
N LYS A 329 -14.98 0.11 -32.33
CA LYS A 329 -15.56 0.27 -30.99
C LYS A 329 -14.89 1.40 -30.19
N LEU A 330 -13.56 1.53 -30.29
CA LEU A 330 -12.82 2.58 -29.59
C LEU A 330 -13.06 3.95 -30.24
N VAL A 331 -13.20 3.98 -31.57
CA VAL A 331 -13.58 5.19 -32.31
C VAL A 331 -14.98 5.65 -31.90
N ARG A 332 -15.95 4.72 -31.85
CA ARG A 332 -17.28 5.00 -31.31
C ARG A 332 -17.24 5.56 -29.91
N GLU A 333 -16.50 4.95 -28.99
CA GLU A 333 -16.42 5.43 -27.61
C GLU A 333 -15.87 6.88 -27.58
N ALA A 334 -14.88 7.21 -28.42
CA ALA A 334 -14.33 8.55 -28.53
C ALA A 334 -15.31 9.58 -29.11
N MET A 335 -16.18 9.17 -30.05
CA MET A 335 -17.21 10.02 -30.66
C MET A 335 -18.48 10.15 -29.81
N SER A 336 -18.84 9.12 -29.07
CA SER A 336 -20.05 9.06 -28.22
C SER A 336 -19.90 9.78 -26.87
N ALA A 337 -18.69 10.22 -26.52
CA ALA A 337 -18.46 11.02 -25.32
C ALA A 337 -19.22 12.34 -25.42
N THR A 338 -19.76 12.83 -24.29
CA THR A 338 -20.52 14.10 -24.21
C THR A 338 -19.77 15.28 -24.83
N ASP A 339 -18.44 15.25 -24.71
CA ASP A 339 -17.52 16.18 -25.36
C ASP A 339 -16.48 15.36 -26.14
N PRO A 340 -16.66 15.18 -27.47
CA PRO A 340 -15.71 14.44 -28.28
C PRO A 340 -14.39 15.22 -28.39
N CYS A 341 -13.27 14.55 -28.11
CA CYS A 341 -11.95 15.12 -28.31
C CYS A 341 -11.51 14.84 -29.76
N GLU A 342 -11.60 15.86 -30.62
CA GLU A 342 -11.22 15.77 -32.04
C GLU A 342 -9.79 15.26 -32.22
N GLU A 343 -8.86 15.62 -31.33
CA GLU A 343 -7.47 15.18 -31.40
C GLU A 343 -7.34 13.65 -31.27
N ILE A 344 -8.15 13.02 -30.41
CA ILE A 344 -8.15 11.57 -30.22
C ILE A 344 -8.78 10.87 -31.43
N ILE A 345 -9.86 11.43 -31.98
CA ILE A 345 -10.52 10.90 -33.18
C ILE A 345 -9.58 11.02 -34.38
N HIS A 346 -8.97 12.18 -34.57
CA HIS A 346 -7.97 12.43 -35.60
C HIS A 346 -6.80 11.45 -35.48
N TYR A 347 -6.29 11.22 -34.28
CA TYR A 347 -5.25 10.21 -34.04
C TYR A 347 -5.71 8.79 -34.46
N PHE A 348 -6.92 8.38 -34.08
CA PHE A 348 -7.43 7.04 -34.45
C PHE A 348 -7.68 6.88 -35.95
N VAL A 349 -8.27 7.89 -36.61
CA VAL A 349 -8.64 7.81 -38.03
C VAL A 349 -7.44 8.05 -38.93
N ASN A 350 -6.69 9.13 -38.69
CA ASN A 350 -5.64 9.58 -39.62
C ASN A 350 -4.30 8.89 -39.36
N GLU A 351 -3.89 8.74 -38.09
CA GLU A 351 -2.60 8.10 -37.78
C GLU A 351 -2.71 6.57 -37.72
N LYS A 352 -3.79 6.04 -37.15
CA LYS A 352 -3.98 4.58 -36.95
C LYS A 352 -4.86 3.91 -38.00
N GLY A 353 -5.51 4.67 -38.89
CA GLY A 353 -6.31 4.14 -39.98
C GLY A 353 -7.57 3.40 -39.53
N ALA A 354 -8.10 3.69 -38.34
CA ALA A 354 -9.32 3.08 -37.85
C ALA A 354 -10.54 3.71 -38.55
N MET A 355 -11.37 2.88 -39.18
CA MET A 355 -12.56 3.37 -39.89
C MET A 355 -13.64 3.79 -38.87
N PRO A 356 -14.15 5.03 -38.93
CA PRO A 356 -15.27 5.44 -38.10
C PRO A 356 -16.56 4.68 -38.51
N PRO A 357 -17.46 4.39 -37.57
CA PRO A 357 -18.73 3.76 -37.90
C PRO A 357 -19.61 4.72 -38.72
N LEU A 358 -20.24 4.20 -39.78
CA LEU A 358 -21.03 4.97 -40.76
C LEU A 358 -22.07 5.90 -40.13
N ASN A 359 -22.75 5.45 -39.07
CA ASN A 359 -23.81 6.21 -38.41
C ASN A 359 -23.31 7.53 -37.79
N GLU A 360 -22.07 7.57 -37.31
CA GLU A 360 -21.48 8.76 -36.66
C GLU A 360 -20.90 9.73 -37.69
N ILE A 361 -20.37 9.21 -38.81
CA ILE A 361 -19.97 10.03 -39.97
C ILE A 361 -21.19 10.79 -40.53
N MET A 362 -22.34 10.11 -40.61
CA MET A 362 -23.59 10.71 -41.07
C MET A 362 -24.20 11.73 -40.09
N ALA A 363 -23.78 11.71 -38.81
CA ALA A 363 -24.18 12.71 -37.83
C ALA A 363 -23.32 13.98 -37.94
N LEU A 364 -22.02 13.84 -38.21
CA LEU A 364 -21.09 14.96 -38.43
C LEU A 364 -21.36 15.78 -39.71
N GLY A 365 -22.00 15.19 -40.72
CA GLY A 365 -22.33 15.86 -41.97
C GLY A 365 -23.66 16.62 -41.98
N ARG A 366 -24.32 16.81 -40.82
CA ARG A 366 -25.61 17.52 -40.70
C ARG A 366 -25.54 18.90 -40.07
N ASP A 367 -24.34 19.35 -39.68
CA ASP A 367 -24.11 20.68 -39.09
C ASP A 367 -23.57 21.68 -40.12
#